data_AF-A0AAU0F8G6-F1
#
_entry.id   AF-A0AAU0F8G6-F1
#
_cell.length_a   1.000
_cell.length_b   1.000
_cell.length_c   1.000
_cell.angle_alpha   90.00
_cell.angle_beta   90.00
_cell.angle_gamma   90.00
#
_symmetry.space_group_name_H-M   'P 1'
#
loop_
_entity.id
_entity.type
_entity.pdbx_description
1 polymer ?
#
loop_
_entity_poly.entity_id
_entity_poly.type
_entity_poly.pdbx_seq_one_letter_code
_entity_poly.pdbx_strand_id
1 'polypeptide(L)'
;MLPKVNPTSTAAWQELYQHIEEQNFDLRTLFQQDAQRFETFSVKGNGLLFDYSKNLINAKTKALLLQLAEECQLKDAIAKMFAGDKINETEGRAVLHTALRDFSESKIMVDGEDVKPAVKRVLHQMKTFSEKVISGEHKGFSGKEITDVVNIGIGGSDLGPVMVCSALKTF
;
A
#
# COMPACT_ATOMS: atom_id res chain seq x y z
N MET A 1 15.30 2.88 12.19
CA MET A 1 16.12 2.14 11.19
C MET A 1 15.46 0.81 10.91
N LEU A 2 15.41 0.39 9.65
CA LEU A 2 14.81 -0.90 9.30
C LEU A 2 15.77 -2.05 9.63
N PRO A 3 15.25 -3.27 9.86
CA PRO A 3 16.06 -4.48 9.93
C PRO A 3 16.91 -4.64 8.66
N LYS A 4 18.21 -4.95 8.82
CA LYS A 4 19.16 -5.15 7.70
C LYS A 4 19.51 -6.63 7.53
N VAL A 5 18.49 -7.48 7.61
CA VAL A 5 18.65 -8.93 7.43
C VAL A 5 18.91 -9.20 5.96
N ASN A 6 20.04 -9.85 5.63
CA ASN A 6 20.27 -10.33 4.28
C ASN A 6 19.39 -11.57 4.06
N PRO A 7 18.39 -11.53 3.15
CA PRO A 7 17.45 -12.64 3.00
C PRO A 7 18.14 -13.95 2.65
N THR A 8 19.23 -13.94 1.88
CA THR A 8 19.92 -15.17 1.47
C THR A 8 20.64 -15.91 2.61
N SER A 9 20.79 -15.26 3.76
CA SER A 9 21.40 -15.83 4.96
C SER A 9 20.40 -16.39 5.97
N THR A 10 19.10 -16.23 5.71
CA THR A 10 18.01 -16.74 6.56
C THR A 10 17.84 -18.25 6.38
N ALA A 11 17.38 -18.95 7.42
CA ALA A 11 17.13 -20.39 7.35
C ALA A 11 15.98 -20.66 6.38
N ALA A 12 14.90 -19.87 6.47
CA ALA A 12 13.77 -19.94 5.55
C ALA A 12 14.18 -19.81 4.07
N TRP A 13 15.18 -18.98 3.73
CA TRP A 13 15.66 -18.88 2.35
C TRP A 13 16.37 -20.14 1.88
N GLN A 14 17.22 -20.74 2.72
CA GLN A 14 17.91 -21.99 2.40
C GLN A 14 16.91 -23.13 2.23
N GLU A 15 15.92 -23.21 3.12
CA GLU A 15 14.83 -24.20 3.03
C GLU A 15 13.94 -23.98 1.81
N LEU A 16 13.65 -22.73 1.43
CA LEU A 16 12.94 -22.41 0.18
C LEU A 16 13.73 -22.87 -1.04
N TYR A 17 15.03 -22.61 -1.06
CA TYR A 17 15.90 -22.99 -2.17
C TYR A 17 15.91 -24.51 -2.36
N GLN A 18 16.17 -25.26 -1.29
CA GLN A 18 16.12 -26.72 -1.32
C GLN A 18 14.74 -27.24 -1.71
N HIS A 19 13.68 -26.69 -1.12
CA HIS A 19 12.30 -27.09 -1.44
C HIS A 19 11.98 -26.87 -2.91
N ILE A 20 12.41 -25.76 -3.52
CA ILE A 20 12.14 -25.51 -4.94
C ILE A 20 12.92 -26.46 -5.85
N GLU A 21 14.15 -26.85 -5.50
CA GLU A 21 14.92 -27.84 -6.27
C GLU A 21 14.28 -29.23 -6.25
N GLU A 22 13.64 -29.61 -5.15
CA GLU A 22 12.97 -30.91 -4.98
C GLU A 22 11.56 -30.97 -5.60
N GLN A 23 11.01 -29.84 -6.06
CA GLN A 23 9.63 -29.76 -6.53
C GLN A 23 9.55 -29.56 -8.05
N ASN A 24 8.56 -30.21 -8.66
CA ASN A 24 8.14 -29.94 -10.03
C ASN A 24 6.72 -29.37 -10.02
N PHE A 25 6.59 -28.05 -9.92
CA PHE A 25 5.28 -27.40 -9.83
C PHE A 25 4.55 -27.43 -11.18
N ASP A 26 3.43 -28.16 -11.25
CA ASP A 26 2.40 -27.98 -12.29
C ASP A 26 1.09 -27.58 -11.62
N LEU A 27 0.51 -26.44 -12.05
CA LEU A 27 -0.72 -25.92 -11.44
C LEU A 27 -1.88 -26.92 -11.55
N ARG A 28 -2.03 -27.64 -12.66
CA ARG A 28 -3.14 -28.58 -12.83
C ARG A 28 -3.01 -29.71 -11.84
N THR A 29 -1.80 -30.24 -11.66
CA THR A 29 -1.51 -31.24 -10.62
C THR A 29 -1.80 -30.71 -9.22
N LEU A 30 -1.38 -29.48 -8.89
CA LEU A 30 -1.67 -28.87 -7.59
C LEU A 30 -3.18 -28.72 -7.32
N PHE A 31 -3.97 -28.38 -8.33
CA PHE A 31 -5.44 -28.32 -8.22
C PHE A 31 -6.08 -29.72 -8.16
N GLN A 32 -5.51 -30.71 -8.85
CA GLN A 32 -5.99 -32.10 -8.77
C GLN A 32 -5.73 -32.73 -7.40
N GLN A 33 -4.61 -32.40 -6.77
CA GLN A 33 -4.20 -32.94 -5.47
C GLN A 33 -4.91 -32.29 -4.29
N ASP A 34 -5.44 -31.08 -4.46
CA ASP A 34 -6.11 -30.31 -3.42
C ASP A 34 -7.43 -29.72 -3.95
N ALA A 35 -8.53 -30.43 -3.69
CA ALA A 35 -9.87 -29.99 -4.07
C ALA A 35 -10.31 -28.69 -3.37
N GLN A 36 -9.64 -28.29 -2.27
CA GLN A 36 -9.89 -27.07 -1.51
C GLN A 36 -8.82 -25.99 -1.75
N ARG A 37 -8.06 -26.11 -2.86
CA ARG A 37 -6.95 -25.21 -3.15
C ARG A 37 -7.39 -23.75 -3.26
N PHE A 38 -8.54 -23.50 -3.89
CA PHE A 38 -9.06 -22.14 -4.02
C PHE A 38 -9.32 -21.53 -2.64
N GLU A 39 -9.99 -22.25 -1.75
CA GLU A 39 -10.32 -21.82 -0.40
C GLU A 39 -9.06 -21.60 0.44
N THR A 40 -8.08 -22.50 0.33
CA THR A 40 -6.81 -22.46 1.09
C THR A 40 -5.89 -21.31 0.63
N PHE A 41 -5.95 -20.97 -0.66
CA PHE A 41 -5.11 -19.97 -1.31
C PHE A 41 -5.92 -18.78 -1.85
N SER A 42 -6.98 -18.41 -1.14
CA SER A 42 -7.66 -17.14 -1.34
C SER A 42 -7.92 -16.46 -0.01
N VAL A 43 -8.10 -15.13 -0.04
CA VAL A 43 -8.55 -14.34 1.10
C VAL A 43 -9.72 -13.48 0.64
N LYS A 44 -10.81 -13.50 1.40
CA LYS A 44 -11.98 -12.65 1.17
C LYS A 44 -12.20 -11.74 2.37
N GLY A 45 -12.36 -10.44 2.12
CA GLY A 45 -12.63 -9.45 3.15
C GLY A 45 -12.86 -8.07 2.56
N ASN A 46 -13.62 -7.22 3.23
CA ASN A 46 -13.87 -5.82 2.83
C ASN A 46 -14.35 -5.64 1.38
N GLY A 47 -15.20 -6.57 0.90
CA GLY A 47 -15.71 -6.54 -0.48
C GLY A 47 -14.71 -6.97 -1.55
N LEU A 48 -13.50 -7.39 -1.19
CA LEU A 48 -12.46 -7.88 -2.09
C LEU A 48 -12.25 -9.39 -1.95
N LEU A 49 -12.09 -10.08 -3.08
CA LEU A 49 -11.55 -11.44 -3.16
C LEU A 49 -10.15 -11.38 -3.77
N PHE A 50 -9.15 -11.80 -3.01
CA PHE A 50 -7.79 -12.00 -3.49
C PHE A 50 -7.54 -13.51 -3.67
N ASP A 51 -7.68 -13.98 -4.91
CA ASP A 51 -7.35 -15.35 -5.30
C ASP A 51 -5.88 -15.45 -5.72
N TYR A 52 -5.08 -16.16 -4.93
CA TYR A 52 -3.69 -16.47 -5.24
C TYR A 52 -3.45 -17.98 -5.44
N SER A 53 -4.52 -18.77 -5.60
CA SER A 53 -4.48 -20.23 -5.80
C SER A 53 -3.79 -20.67 -7.09
N LYS A 54 -3.74 -19.78 -8.08
CA LYS A 54 -3.07 -20.00 -9.37
C LYS A 54 -1.58 -19.65 -9.36
N ASN A 55 -1.00 -19.38 -8.19
CA ASN A 55 0.45 -19.28 -8.03
C ASN A 55 1.08 -20.67 -7.91
N LEU A 56 2.32 -20.82 -8.38
CA LEU A 56 3.13 -22.04 -8.30
C LEU A 56 3.66 -22.27 -6.87
N ILE A 57 2.74 -22.45 -5.93
CA ILE A 57 3.05 -22.67 -4.51
C ILE A 57 2.19 -23.80 -3.96
N ASN A 58 2.77 -24.60 -3.06
CA ASN A 58 2.03 -25.55 -2.21
C ASN A 58 2.01 -25.06 -0.76
N ALA A 59 1.44 -25.85 0.15
CA ALA A 59 1.33 -25.50 1.56
C ALA A 59 2.71 -25.24 2.21
N LYS A 60 3.72 -26.07 1.88
CA LYS A 60 5.09 -25.91 2.37
C LYS A 60 5.73 -24.62 1.84
N THR A 61 5.59 -24.31 0.55
CA THR A 61 6.08 -23.05 -0.02
C THR A 61 5.47 -21.84 0.68
N LYS A 62 4.14 -21.85 0.91
CA LYS A 62 3.45 -20.76 1.62
C LYS A 62 3.98 -20.59 3.05
N ALA A 63 4.15 -21.68 3.79
CA ALA A 63 4.68 -21.64 5.15
C ALA A 63 6.10 -21.06 5.19
N LEU A 64 6.98 -21.51 4.30
CA LEU A 64 8.36 -21.02 4.21
C LEU A 64 8.46 -19.55 3.79
N LEU A 65 7.61 -19.08 2.87
CA LEU A 65 7.54 -17.65 2.49
C LEU A 65 7.09 -16.77 3.67
N LEU A 66 6.14 -17.26 4.48
CA LEU A 66 5.73 -16.55 5.70
C LEU A 66 6.85 -16.55 6.75
N GLN A 67 7.55 -17.67 6.93
CA GLN A 67 8.71 -17.75 7.81
C GLN A 67 9.82 -16.80 7.35
N LEU A 68 10.10 -16.69 6.05
CA LEU A 68 11.05 -15.73 5.51
C LEU A 68 10.66 -14.28 5.85
N ALA A 69 9.37 -13.95 5.77
CA ALA A 69 8.88 -12.62 6.16
C ALA A 69 9.07 -12.37 7.66
N GLU A 70 8.95 -13.40 8.51
CA GLU A 70 9.21 -13.31 9.95
C GLU A 70 10.70 -13.18 10.26
N GLU A 71 11.57 -13.98 9.63
CA GLU A 71 13.03 -13.91 9.79
C GLU A 71 13.61 -12.57 9.30
N CYS A 72 13.02 -12.00 8.24
CA CYS A 72 13.32 -10.64 7.77
C CYS A 72 12.65 -9.53 8.61
N GLN A 73 11.95 -9.89 9.69
CA GLN A 73 11.33 -8.96 10.65
C GLN A 73 10.33 -7.99 10.01
N LEU A 74 9.50 -8.47 9.07
CA LEU A 74 8.51 -7.64 8.37
C LEU A 74 7.54 -6.93 9.34
N LYS A 75 7.12 -7.59 10.43
CA LYS A 75 6.22 -7.00 11.43
C LYS A 75 6.84 -5.77 12.12
N ASP A 76 8.14 -5.83 12.45
CA ASP A 76 8.89 -4.68 12.99
C ASP A 76 8.99 -3.54 11.97
N ALA A 77 9.32 -3.87 10.71
CA ALA A 77 9.40 -2.89 9.63
C ALA A 77 8.06 -2.17 9.40
N ILE A 78 6.94 -2.91 9.43
CA ILE A 78 5.59 -2.33 9.34
C ILE A 78 5.34 -1.38 10.52
N ALA A 79 5.59 -1.82 11.75
CA ALA A 79 5.36 -1.00 12.94
C ALA A 79 6.16 0.31 12.89
N LYS A 80 7.43 0.26 12.49
CA LYS A 80 8.30 1.44 12.33
C LYS A 80 7.77 2.42 11.28
N MET A 81 7.31 1.93 10.13
CA MET A 81 6.70 2.78 9.11
C MET A 81 5.46 3.51 9.66
N PHE A 82 4.56 2.78 10.32
CA PHE A 82 3.32 3.36 10.86
C PHE A 82 3.56 4.31 12.04
N ALA A 83 4.62 4.07 12.83
CA ALA A 83 4.99 4.91 13.97
C ALA A 83 5.65 6.25 13.56
N GLY A 84 6.10 6.38 12.30
CA GLY A 84 6.79 7.58 11.82
C GLY A 84 8.30 7.57 12.00
N ASP A 85 8.90 6.41 12.22
CA ASP A 85 10.35 6.27 12.26
C ASP A 85 10.97 6.75 10.94
N LYS A 86 12.20 7.29 11.03
CA LYS A 86 13.02 7.69 9.87
C LYS A 86 13.59 6.47 9.15
N ILE A 87 12.72 5.71 8.48
CA ILE A 87 13.06 4.49 7.76
C ILE A 87 13.64 4.75 6.36
N ASN A 88 13.41 5.95 5.80
CA ASN A 88 14.16 6.41 4.64
C ASN A 88 15.49 6.97 5.14
N GLU A 89 16.45 6.06 5.34
CA GLU A 89 17.73 6.34 6.01
C GLU A 89 18.60 7.31 5.21
N THR A 90 18.65 7.17 3.89
CA THR A 90 19.53 7.97 3.02
C THR A 90 19.14 9.44 2.97
N GLU A 91 17.86 9.75 3.19
CA GLU A 91 17.36 11.13 3.25
C GLU A 91 17.04 11.58 4.69
N GLY A 92 17.14 10.69 5.68
CA GLY A 92 16.80 10.97 7.07
C GLY A 92 15.31 11.29 7.30
N ARG A 93 14.40 10.63 6.56
CA ARG A 93 12.97 10.96 6.52
C ARG A 93 12.07 9.83 7.02
N ALA A 94 10.95 10.23 7.63
CA ALA A 94 9.81 9.33 7.87
C ALA A 94 9.07 9.00 6.56
N VAL A 95 8.34 7.88 6.55
CA VAL A 95 7.53 7.45 5.39
C VAL A 95 6.08 7.25 5.83
N LEU A 96 5.24 8.27 5.64
CA LEU A 96 3.93 8.37 6.31
C LEU A 96 2.76 8.68 5.36
N HIS A 97 2.77 8.11 4.15
CA HIS A 97 1.59 8.19 3.26
C HIS A 97 0.34 7.55 3.89
N THR A 98 0.50 6.63 4.85
CA THR A 98 -0.57 6.05 5.66
C THR A 98 -1.27 7.08 6.54
N ALA A 99 -0.53 8.04 7.13
CA ALA A 99 -1.07 9.09 7.99
C ALA A 99 -2.03 10.03 7.23
N LEU A 100 -1.84 10.20 5.92
CA LEU A 100 -2.68 11.06 5.07
C LEU A 100 -4.13 10.56 4.93
N ARG A 101 -4.37 9.29 5.24
CA ARG A 101 -5.68 8.62 5.12
C ARG A 101 -6.10 7.90 6.40
N ASP A 102 -5.39 8.13 7.50
CA ASP A 102 -5.81 7.70 8.81
C ASP A 102 -6.73 8.78 9.41
N PHE A 103 -7.98 8.41 9.66
CA PHE A 103 -8.99 9.28 10.28
C PHE A 103 -9.25 8.94 11.75
N SER A 104 -8.47 8.03 12.34
CA SER A 104 -8.52 7.78 13.78
C SER A 104 -8.01 8.98 14.59
N GLU A 105 -8.28 8.97 15.89
CA GLU A 105 -7.82 9.98 16.84
C GLU A 105 -6.42 9.68 17.40
N SER A 106 -5.75 8.63 16.88
CA SER A 106 -4.38 8.30 17.27
C SER A 106 -3.40 9.36 16.76
N LYS A 107 -2.50 9.80 17.64
CA LYS A 107 -1.40 10.71 17.28
C LYS A 107 -0.35 9.98 16.47
N ILE A 108 0.25 10.67 15.52
CA ILE A 108 1.42 10.19 14.78
C ILE A 108 2.50 11.26 14.91
N MET A 109 3.56 10.94 15.63
CA MET A 109 4.59 11.90 16.02
C MET A 109 5.74 11.88 15.02
N VAL A 110 6.15 13.04 14.52
CA VAL A 110 7.37 13.23 13.72
C VAL A 110 8.13 14.41 14.29
N ASP A 111 9.40 14.21 14.64
CA ASP A 111 10.26 15.27 15.19
C ASP A 111 9.64 16.04 16.37
N GLY A 112 8.86 15.32 17.21
CA GLY A 112 8.21 15.86 18.41
C GLY A 112 6.83 16.48 18.17
N GLU A 113 6.35 16.53 16.93
CA GLU A 113 5.05 17.12 16.56
C GLU A 113 4.06 16.07 16.06
N ASP A 114 2.79 16.21 16.43
CA ASP A 114 1.71 15.41 15.86
C ASP A 114 1.35 15.93 14.47
N VAL A 115 1.46 15.09 13.45
CA VAL A 115 1.22 15.50 12.04
C VAL A 115 -0.27 15.57 11.68
N LYS A 116 -1.14 14.95 12.49
CA LYS A 116 -2.57 14.77 12.19
C LYS A 116 -3.34 16.10 12.05
N PRO A 117 -3.13 17.13 12.90
CA PRO A 117 -3.77 18.42 12.73
C PRO A 117 -3.42 19.10 11.40
N ALA A 118 -2.16 19.00 10.96
CA ALA A 118 -1.72 19.57 9.69
C ALA A 118 -2.39 18.88 8.49
N VAL A 119 -2.51 17.54 8.53
CA VAL A 119 -3.23 16.75 7.52
C VAL A 119 -4.71 17.16 7.48
N LYS A 120 -5.41 17.15 8.62
CA LYS A 120 -6.83 17.54 8.71
C LYS A 120 -7.06 18.97 8.18
N ARG A 121 -6.15 19.90 8.48
CA ARG A 121 -6.21 21.29 7.99
C ARG A 121 -6.16 21.36 6.46
N VAL A 122 -5.22 20.65 5.82
CA VAL A 122 -5.09 20.68 4.34
C VAL A 122 -6.27 19.98 3.67
N LEU A 123 -6.75 18.86 4.22
CA LEU A 123 -7.97 18.22 3.72
C LEU A 123 -9.18 19.15 3.80
N HIS A 124 -9.33 19.89 4.89
CA HIS A 124 -10.40 20.87 5.03
C HIS A 124 -10.26 22.03 4.03
N GLN A 125 -9.03 22.55 3.85
CA GLN A 125 -8.74 23.57 2.86
C GLN A 125 -9.10 23.10 1.43
N MET A 126 -8.72 21.87 1.07
CA MET A 126 -9.05 21.26 -0.22
C MET A 126 -10.57 21.15 -0.39
N LYS A 127 -11.29 20.65 0.63
CA LYS A 127 -12.76 20.55 0.61
C LYS A 127 -13.41 21.90 0.35
N THR A 128 -13.09 22.91 1.15
CA THR A 128 -13.68 24.25 1.02
C THR A 128 -13.38 24.86 -0.33
N PHE A 129 -12.16 24.70 -0.84
CA PHE A 129 -11.81 25.21 -2.17
C PHE A 129 -12.57 24.46 -3.28
N SER A 130 -12.61 23.12 -3.25
CA SER A 130 -13.31 22.33 -4.26
C SER A 130 -14.80 22.62 -4.28
N GLU A 131 -15.45 22.78 -3.12
CA GLU A 131 -16.87 23.13 -3.04
C GLU A 131 -17.18 24.46 -3.73
N LYS A 132 -16.31 25.47 -3.55
CA LYS A 132 -16.46 26.79 -4.19
C LYS A 132 -16.25 26.76 -5.70
N VAL A 133 -15.30 25.94 -6.18
CA VAL A 133 -15.09 25.75 -7.62
C VAL A 133 -16.28 25.03 -8.24
N ILE A 134 -16.72 23.93 -7.64
CA ILE A 134 -17.81 23.08 -8.15
C ILE A 134 -19.15 23.81 -8.10
N SER A 135 -19.44 24.59 -7.04
CA SER A 135 -20.69 25.35 -6.93
C SER A 135 -20.77 26.57 -7.84
N GLY A 136 -19.65 26.95 -8.45
CA GLY A 136 -19.53 28.19 -9.20
C GLY A 136 -19.42 29.45 -8.33
N GLU A 137 -19.30 29.36 -7.00
CA GLU A 137 -19.02 30.53 -6.14
C GLU A 137 -17.69 31.19 -6.54
N HIS A 138 -16.67 30.37 -6.83
CA HIS A 138 -15.38 30.84 -7.30
C HIS A 138 -15.45 31.25 -8.78
N LYS A 139 -15.45 32.55 -9.03
CA LYS A 139 -15.49 33.12 -10.37
C LYS A 139 -14.09 33.38 -10.93
N GLY A 140 -13.93 33.15 -12.23
CA GLY A 140 -12.77 33.64 -12.98
C GLY A 140 -12.80 35.16 -13.13
N PHE A 141 -11.75 35.72 -13.75
CA PHE A 141 -11.55 37.18 -13.84
C PHE A 141 -12.70 37.96 -14.49
N SER A 142 -13.49 37.31 -15.36
CA SER A 142 -14.64 37.91 -16.07
C SER A 142 -15.98 37.67 -15.37
N GLY A 143 -15.98 37.10 -14.15
CA GLY A 143 -17.20 36.78 -13.40
C GLY A 143 -17.88 35.47 -13.78
N LYS A 144 -17.29 34.69 -14.71
CA LYS A 144 -17.79 33.37 -15.13
C LYS A 144 -17.32 32.25 -14.20
N GLU A 145 -18.06 31.15 -14.18
CA GLU A 145 -17.71 29.93 -13.46
C GLU A 145 -16.54 29.20 -14.12
N ILE A 146 -15.83 28.39 -13.34
CA ILE A 146 -14.74 27.55 -13.84
C ILE A 146 -15.34 26.28 -14.45
N THR A 147 -15.03 25.99 -15.70
CA THR A 147 -15.48 24.78 -16.41
C THR A 147 -14.41 23.72 -16.58
N ASP A 148 -13.15 24.14 -16.57
CA ASP A 148 -12.00 23.30 -16.90
C ASP A 148 -10.92 23.45 -15.82
N VAL A 149 -10.40 22.31 -15.36
CA VAL A 149 -9.29 22.25 -14.41
C VAL A 149 -8.12 21.54 -15.08
N VAL A 150 -6.99 22.25 -15.20
CA VAL A 150 -5.76 21.73 -15.81
C VAL A 150 -4.75 21.47 -14.70
N ASN A 151 -4.47 20.20 -14.41
CA ASN A 151 -3.36 19.81 -13.54
C ASN A 151 -2.05 19.87 -14.34
N ILE A 152 -1.02 20.50 -13.78
CA ILE A 152 0.32 20.59 -14.38
C ILE A 152 1.30 19.91 -13.43
N GLY A 153 1.81 18.75 -13.82
CA GLY A 153 2.72 17.94 -13.01
C GLY A 153 3.42 16.86 -13.82
N ILE A 154 4.38 16.18 -13.20
CA ILE A 154 5.12 15.06 -13.78
C ILE A 154 5.25 13.95 -12.73
N GLY A 155 5.33 12.69 -13.18
CA GLY A 155 5.63 11.55 -12.31
C GLY A 155 4.56 11.36 -11.23
N GLY A 156 4.96 11.37 -9.96
CA GLY A 156 4.02 11.18 -8.83
C GLY A 156 2.95 12.27 -8.73
N SER A 157 3.21 13.47 -9.25
CA SER A 157 2.26 14.60 -9.28
C SER A 157 1.28 14.54 -10.46
N ASP A 158 1.38 13.52 -11.32
CA ASP A 158 0.54 13.36 -12.52
C ASP A 158 -0.15 11.99 -12.58
N LEU A 159 0.62 10.90 -12.43
CA LEU A 159 0.11 9.53 -12.60
C LEU A 159 -1.04 9.20 -11.64
N GLY A 160 -0.95 9.64 -10.39
CA GLY A 160 -2.01 9.45 -9.38
C GLY A 160 -3.30 10.18 -9.76
N PRO A 161 -3.28 11.52 -9.95
CA PRO A 161 -4.42 12.28 -10.45
C PRO A 161 -5.06 11.71 -11.72
N VAL A 162 -4.25 11.40 -12.75
CA VAL A 162 -4.75 10.83 -14.01
C VAL A 162 -5.47 9.52 -13.79
N MET A 163 -4.86 8.59 -13.06
CA MET A 163 -5.43 7.27 -12.79
C MET A 163 -6.75 7.37 -12.02
N VAL A 164 -6.81 8.16 -10.94
CA VAL A 164 -8.00 8.25 -10.08
C VAL A 164 -9.15 8.97 -10.81
N CYS A 165 -8.88 10.10 -11.47
CA CYS A 165 -9.91 10.81 -12.24
C CYS A 165 -10.46 9.95 -13.40
N SER A 166 -9.60 9.16 -14.05
CA SER A 166 -10.04 8.24 -15.11
C SER A 166 -10.88 7.10 -14.55
N ALA A 167 -10.45 6.47 -13.46
CA ALA A 167 -11.14 5.33 -12.85
C ALA A 167 -12.50 5.71 -12.25
N LEU A 168 -12.63 6.93 -11.72
CA LEU A 168 -13.84 7.42 -11.07
C LEU A 168 -14.73 8.27 -11.98
N LYS A 169 -14.51 8.26 -13.29
CA LYS A 169 -15.24 9.11 -14.26
C LYS A 169 -16.78 8.97 -14.21
N THR A 170 -17.29 7.84 -13.70
CA THR A 170 -18.73 7.55 -13.60
C THR A 170 -19.36 7.96 -12.28
N PHE A 171 -18.57 8.40 -11.29
CA PHE A 171 -19.04 8.94 -10.01
C PHE A 171 -19.13 10.45 -10.09
#